data_AF-A0A378H6F9-F1
#
_entry.id   AF-A0A378H6F9-F1
#
_cell.length_a   1.000
_cell.length_b   1.000
_cell.length_c   1.000
_cell.angle_alpha   90.00
_cell.angle_beta   90.00
_cell.angle_gamma   90.00
#
_symmetry.space_group_name_H-M   'P 1'
#
loop_
_entity.id
_entity.type
_entity.pdbx_description
1 polymer ?
#
loop_
_entity_poly.entity_id
_entity_poly.type
_entity_poly.pdbx_seq_one_letter_code
_entity_poly.pdbx_strand_id
1 'polypeptide(L)'
;MRLNIITELEQRLDEHARMDFAFLYSEATSLLSVGYNCDTNMPDKSHYDLLPSEIRLTSFLAIATNQLPLKSWYALGRLFTTIDNETALMSWSGSMFEYLMPNLVMPTWPGSLLDEMSQSAVMRQIHWGKERGVPWGVSESGYHAFDVQHNYQYQAFGVPGLGLRRGLADDMVVAPYATLLALMVSPQRACENLFRLQKNGARGEYGFYEALDYTPSRLATGQLYAVVQSWMAHHQGMAFQALAHVLLDAPMTERFMSSTVFLSASLLFTGARAGCGRSVQSAPSF
;
A
#
# COMPACT_ATOMS: atom_id res chain seq x y z
N MET A 1 -10.02 38.82 -10.04
CA MET A 1 -8.94 38.07 -10.74
C MET A 1 -8.61 36.75 -10.05
N ARG A 2 -8.17 36.72 -8.77
CA ARG A 2 -7.85 35.47 -8.06
C ARG A 2 -9.04 34.50 -7.87
N LEU A 3 -10.23 35.01 -7.54
CA LEU A 3 -11.44 34.18 -7.42
C LEU A 3 -11.81 33.50 -8.74
N ASN A 4 -11.76 34.23 -9.86
CA ASN A 4 -12.03 33.67 -11.19
C ASN A 4 -11.05 32.55 -11.56
N ILE A 5 -9.77 32.67 -11.19
CA ILE A 5 -8.77 31.62 -11.40
C ILE A 5 -9.09 30.40 -10.54
N ILE A 6 -9.46 30.58 -9.26
CA ILE A 6 -9.83 29.46 -8.39
C ILE A 6 -11.03 28.71 -8.97
N THR A 7 -12.09 29.42 -9.37
CA THR A 7 -13.29 28.82 -9.96
C THR A 7 -12.98 28.08 -11.28
N GLU A 8 -12.10 28.62 -12.13
CA GLU A 8 -11.66 27.95 -13.35
C GLU A 8 -10.88 26.67 -13.06
N LEU A 9 -9.99 26.69 -12.07
CA LEU A 9 -9.24 25.51 -11.65
C LEU A 9 -10.15 24.44 -11.02
N GLU A 10 -11.12 24.84 -10.19
CA GLU A 10 -12.12 23.93 -9.62
C GLU A 10 -12.90 23.22 -10.74
N GLN A 11 -13.39 23.98 -11.73
CA GLN A 11 -14.10 23.39 -12.87
C GLN A 11 -13.24 22.37 -13.62
N ARG A 12 -11.97 22.70 -13.89
CA ARG A 12 -11.06 21.78 -14.59
C ARG A 12 -10.74 20.55 -13.77
N LEU A 13 -10.59 20.68 -12.46
CA LEU A 13 -10.41 19.53 -11.57
C LEU A 13 -11.64 18.62 -11.60
N ASP A 14 -12.85 19.20 -11.55
CA ASP A 14 -14.10 18.43 -11.64
C ASP A 14 -14.25 17.72 -13.00
N GLU A 15 -13.84 18.36 -14.09
CA GLU A 15 -13.83 17.75 -15.42
C GLU A 15 -12.81 16.61 -15.51
N HIS A 16 -11.59 16.81 -15.00
CA HIS A 16 -10.53 15.79 -14.99
C HIS A 16 -10.80 14.63 -14.01
N ALA A 17 -11.57 14.86 -12.94
CA ALA A 17 -11.94 13.84 -11.98
C ALA A 17 -12.96 12.82 -12.53
N ARG A 18 -13.62 13.13 -13.66
CA ARG A 18 -14.57 12.22 -14.33
C ARG A 18 -13.82 11.15 -15.12
N MET A 19 -13.52 10.06 -14.44
CA MET A 19 -12.97 8.85 -15.03
C MET A 19 -14.06 7.79 -15.20
N ASP A 20 -14.02 7.04 -16.30
CA ASP A 20 -14.87 5.87 -16.53
C ASP A 20 -14.07 4.59 -16.27
N PHE A 21 -14.43 3.85 -15.21
CA PHE A 21 -13.86 2.55 -14.85
C PHE A 21 -14.72 1.37 -15.35
N ALA A 22 -15.92 1.62 -15.86
CA ALA A 22 -16.86 0.57 -16.22
C ALA A 22 -16.33 -0.31 -17.37
N PHE A 23 -15.53 0.25 -18.28
CA PHE A 23 -14.96 -0.52 -19.40
C PHE A 23 -13.89 -1.56 -18.96
N LEU A 24 -13.33 -1.41 -17.75
CA LEU A 24 -12.39 -2.38 -17.16
C LEU A 24 -13.11 -3.46 -16.34
N TYR A 25 -14.40 -3.27 -16.06
CA TYR A 25 -15.19 -4.15 -15.22
C TYR A 25 -15.56 -5.45 -15.93
N SER A 26 -15.32 -6.58 -15.25
CA SER A 26 -15.74 -7.90 -15.70
C SER A 26 -16.97 -8.36 -14.92
N GLU A 27 -18.10 -8.48 -15.60
CA GLU A 27 -19.35 -8.97 -14.97
C GLU A 27 -19.20 -10.40 -14.42
N ALA A 28 -18.38 -11.23 -15.08
CA ALA A 28 -18.16 -12.63 -14.73
C ALA A 28 -17.45 -12.79 -13.38
N THR A 29 -16.44 -11.97 -13.11
CA THR A 29 -15.66 -12.03 -11.86
C THR A 29 -16.12 -10.98 -10.85
N SER A 30 -16.85 -9.96 -11.28
CA SER A 30 -17.14 -8.73 -10.52
C SER A 30 -15.88 -7.98 -10.09
N LEU A 31 -14.79 -8.09 -10.86
CA LEU A 31 -13.51 -7.44 -10.61
C LEU A 31 -13.14 -6.49 -11.75
N LEU A 32 -12.15 -5.63 -11.50
CA LEU A 32 -11.51 -4.79 -12.50
C LEU A 32 -10.32 -5.52 -13.13
N SER A 33 -10.21 -5.42 -14.45
CA SER A 33 -9.01 -5.79 -15.19
C SER A 33 -7.86 -4.84 -14.85
N VAL A 34 -6.62 -5.32 -14.85
CA VAL A 34 -5.44 -4.50 -14.50
C VAL A 34 -5.22 -3.35 -15.47
N GLY A 35 -5.51 -3.58 -16.75
CA GLY A 35 -5.31 -2.60 -17.80
C GLY A 35 -6.18 -2.89 -19.02
N TYR A 36 -6.04 -2.00 -20.01
CA TYR A 36 -6.68 -2.12 -21.30
C TYR A 36 -5.67 -1.81 -22.40
N ASN A 37 -5.58 -2.70 -23.37
CA ASN A 37 -4.66 -2.58 -24.47
C ASN A 37 -5.36 -1.89 -25.65
N CYS A 38 -4.97 -0.65 -25.96
CA CYS A 38 -5.57 0.15 -27.03
C CYS A 38 -5.27 -0.38 -28.45
N ASP A 39 -4.17 -1.11 -28.64
CA ASP A 39 -3.82 -1.66 -29.96
C ASP A 39 -4.70 -2.85 -30.32
N THR A 40 -5.06 -3.66 -29.31
CA THR A 40 -5.91 -4.85 -29.48
C THR A 40 -7.37 -4.62 -29.08
N ASN A 41 -7.69 -3.47 -28.48
CA ASN A 41 -8.99 -3.11 -27.92
C ASN A 41 -9.53 -4.14 -26.91
N MET A 42 -8.64 -4.73 -26.12
CA MET A 42 -8.98 -5.78 -25.16
C MET A 42 -8.53 -5.42 -23.75
N PRO A 43 -9.35 -5.71 -22.73
CA PRO A 43 -8.87 -5.66 -21.34
C PRO A 43 -7.83 -6.75 -21.12
N ASP A 44 -6.91 -6.49 -20.18
CA ASP A 44 -5.97 -7.50 -19.71
C ASP A 44 -6.71 -8.68 -19.09
N LYS A 45 -6.13 -9.87 -19.25
CA LYS A 45 -6.69 -11.10 -18.63
C LYS A 45 -6.49 -11.13 -17.12
N SER A 46 -5.49 -10.40 -16.63
CA SER A 46 -5.17 -10.29 -15.21
C SER A 46 -6.15 -9.35 -14.53
N HIS A 47 -6.60 -9.74 -13.33
CA HIS A 47 -7.51 -8.96 -12.52
C HIS A 47 -6.88 -8.68 -11.17
N TYR A 48 -7.28 -7.55 -10.57
CA TYR A 48 -7.01 -7.28 -9.18
C TYR A 48 -8.09 -7.94 -8.32
N ASP A 49 -7.72 -8.99 -7.59
CA ASP A 49 -8.66 -9.91 -6.95
C ASP A 49 -8.48 -10.03 -5.43
N LEU A 50 -7.57 -9.29 -4.80
CA LEU A 50 -7.33 -9.33 -3.35
C LEU A 50 -7.57 -7.97 -2.69
N LEU A 51 -8.13 -7.99 -1.49
CA LEU A 51 -8.43 -6.77 -0.71
C LEU A 51 -7.17 -6.01 -0.25
N PRO A 52 -6.07 -6.66 0.20
CA PRO A 52 -4.82 -5.97 0.48
C PRO A 52 -4.11 -5.62 -0.84
N SER A 53 -4.54 -4.51 -1.46
CA SER A 53 -3.96 -3.93 -2.66
C SER A 53 -4.40 -2.48 -2.81
N GLU A 54 -3.64 -1.71 -3.59
CA GLU A 54 -3.99 -0.39 -4.10
C GLU A 54 -5.38 -0.34 -4.76
N ILE A 55 -5.83 -1.45 -5.37
CA ILE A 55 -7.11 -1.51 -6.08
C ILE A 55 -8.31 -1.19 -5.19
N ARG A 56 -8.19 -1.36 -3.86
CA ARG A 56 -9.31 -1.09 -2.95
C ARG A 56 -9.75 0.37 -3.03
N LEU A 57 -8.82 1.30 -3.26
CA LEU A 57 -9.14 2.72 -3.44
C LEU A 57 -9.95 2.92 -4.73
N THR A 58 -9.51 2.34 -5.84
CA THR A 58 -10.22 2.42 -7.13
C THR A 58 -11.59 1.76 -7.05
N SER A 59 -11.69 0.57 -6.46
CA SER A 59 -12.95 -0.14 -6.26
C SER A 59 -13.93 0.68 -5.41
N PHE A 60 -13.45 1.30 -4.33
CA PHE A 60 -14.27 2.20 -3.51
C PHE A 60 -14.76 3.39 -4.31
N LEU A 61 -13.85 4.09 -5.01
CA LEU A 61 -14.18 5.26 -5.83
C LEU A 61 -15.25 4.93 -6.87
N ALA A 62 -15.08 3.82 -7.58
CA ALA A 62 -15.96 3.41 -8.66
C ALA A 62 -17.33 2.93 -8.15
N ILE A 63 -17.41 2.35 -6.95
CA ILE A 63 -18.69 2.05 -6.29
C ILE A 63 -19.36 3.34 -5.78
N ALA A 64 -18.61 4.22 -5.11
CA ALA A 64 -19.13 5.47 -4.56
C ALA A 64 -19.69 6.39 -5.65
N THR A 65 -19.09 6.36 -6.83
CA THR A 65 -19.54 7.10 -8.03
C THR A 65 -20.54 6.32 -8.89
N ASN A 66 -21.07 5.20 -8.39
CA ASN A 66 -22.09 4.36 -9.04
C ASN A 66 -21.69 3.82 -10.43
N GLN A 67 -20.41 3.62 -10.67
CA GLN A 67 -19.89 2.98 -11.89
C GLN A 67 -19.84 1.46 -11.75
N LEU A 68 -19.58 0.96 -10.54
CA LEU A 68 -19.48 -0.46 -10.24
C LEU A 68 -20.53 -0.87 -9.19
N PRO A 69 -21.05 -2.11 -9.28
CA PRO A 69 -21.98 -2.60 -8.27
C PRO A 69 -21.25 -2.90 -6.96
N LEU A 70 -21.98 -2.78 -5.84
CA LEU A 70 -21.49 -3.02 -4.47
C LEU A 70 -20.79 -4.38 -4.32
N LYS A 71 -21.25 -5.42 -5.03
CA LYS A 71 -20.66 -6.76 -5.00
C LYS A 71 -19.17 -6.78 -5.36
N SER A 72 -18.67 -5.78 -6.10
CA SER A 72 -17.25 -5.70 -6.49
C SER A 72 -16.32 -5.55 -5.28
N TRP A 73 -16.75 -4.85 -4.23
CA TRP A 73 -15.99 -4.76 -2.97
C TRP A 73 -15.87 -6.10 -2.24
N TYR A 74 -16.91 -6.92 -2.33
CA TYR A 74 -16.95 -8.23 -1.70
C TYR A 74 -16.29 -9.31 -2.55
N ALA A 75 -16.20 -9.10 -3.86
CA ALA A 75 -15.45 -9.96 -4.78
C ALA A 75 -13.93 -9.93 -4.52
N LEU A 76 -13.39 -8.83 -3.97
CA LEU A 76 -12.01 -8.78 -3.50
C LEU A 76 -11.78 -9.84 -2.42
N GLY A 77 -10.89 -10.77 -2.71
CA GLY A 77 -10.53 -11.90 -1.88
C GLY A 77 -9.92 -11.49 -0.55
N ARG A 78 -10.26 -12.26 0.49
CA ARG A 78 -9.78 -12.10 1.86
C ARG A 78 -9.09 -13.39 2.29
N LEU A 79 -7.84 -13.55 1.84
CA LEU A 79 -7.07 -14.76 2.11
C LEU A 79 -6.35 -14.63 3.45
N PHE A 80 -6.98 -15.14 4.49
CA PHE A 80 -6.41 -15.14 5.84
C PHE A 80 -5.28 -16.16 5.96
N THR A 81 -4.26 -15.78 6.72
CA THR A 81 -3.15 -16.65 7.11
C THR A 81 -2.81 -16.38 8.57
N THR A 82 -2.05 -17.27 9.18
CA THR A 82 -1.55 -17.11 10.56
C THR A 82 -0.04 -17.00 10.51
N ILE A 83 0.49 -15.91 11.05
CA ILE A 83 1.93 -15.66 11.18
C ILE A 83 2.22 -15.39 12.64
N ASP A 84 3.07 -16.18 13.28
CA ASP A 84 3.47 -16.00 14.68
C ASP A 84 2.28 -15.90 15.67
N ASN A 85 1.22 -16.67 15.40
CA ASN A 85 -0.08 -16.66 16.11
C ASN A 85 -0.92 -15.38 15.93
N GLU A 86 -0.54 -14.49 15.02
CA GLU A 86 -1.33 -13.34 14.59
C GLU A 86 -2.01 -13.63 13.25
N THR A 87 -3.29 -13.26 13.14
CA THR A 87 -4.02 -13.35 11.87
C THR A 87 -3.54 -12.23 10.95
N ALA A 88 -3.16 -12.57 9.72
CA ALA A 88 -2.79 -11.64 8.67
C ALA A 88 -3.62 -11.88 7.41
N LEU A 89 -3.69 -10.87 6.53
CA LEU A 89 -4.35 -10.98 5.23
C LEU A 89 -3.28 -10.98 4.14
N MET A 90 -3.32 -11.97 3.25
CA MET A 90 -2.33 -12.09 2.17
C MET A 90 -2.68 -11.20 0.99
N SER A 91 -1.66 -10.53 0.44
CA SER A 91 -1.69 -9.84 -0.85
C SER A 91 -1.00 -10.69 -1.93
N TRP A 92 -0.87 -10.18 -3.15
CA TRP A 92 -0.17 -10.90 -4.20
C TRP A 92 1.34 -10.94 -3.94
N SER A 93 1.92 -9.77 -3.67
CA SER A 93 3.38 -9.64 -3.54
C SER A 93 3.87 -9.66 -2.10
N GLY A 94 3.02 -9.38 -1.11
CA GLY A 94 3.41 -9.19 0.28
C GLY A 94 4.15 -7.87 0.51
N SER A 95 3.92 -6.88 -0.36
CA SER A 95 4.59 -5.60 -0.40
C SER A 95 3.90 -4.60 0.54
N MET A 96 4.66 -3.79 1.30
CA MET A 96 4.08 -2.88 2.29
C MET A 96 3.08 -1.88 1.68
N PHE A 97 3.32 -1.42 0.45
CA PHE A 97 2.43 -0.45 -0.20
C PHE A 97 1.00 -0.97 -0.38
N GLU A 98 0.82 -2.26 -0.70
CA GLU A 98 -0.49 -2.88 -0.95
C GLU A 98 -1.40 -2.70 0.26
N TYR A 99 -0.80 -2.73 1.45
CA TYR A 99 -1.46 -2.58 2.73
C TYR A 99 -1.67 -1.12 3.09
N LEU A 100 -0.64 -0.27 2.95
CA LEU A 100 -0.61 1.04 3.60
C LEU A 100 -0.87 2.22 2.66
N MET A 101 -0.56 2.12 1.36
CA MET A 101 -0.74 3.24 0.43
C MET A 101 -2.18 3.77 0.44
N PRO A 102 -3.24 2.94 0.39
CA PRO A 102 -4.60 3.48 0.39
C PRO A 102 -4.94 4.25 1.67
N ASN A 103 -4.31 3.95 2.81
CA ASN A 103 -4.56 4.64 4.09
C ASN A 103 -4.05 6.10 4.09
N LEU A 104 -3.25 6.48 3.09
CA LEU A 104 -2.83 7.87 2.91
C LEU A 104 -4.01 8.81 2.66
N VAL A 105 -5.10 8.30 2.09
CA VAL A 105 -6.33 9.07 1.78
C VAL A 105 -7.59 8.41 2.33
N MET A 106 -7.64 7.08 2.42
CA MET A 106 -8.80 6.36 2.92
C MET A 106 -8.73 6.26 4.45
N PRO A 107 -9.83 6.55 5.17
CA PRO A 107 -9.89 6.32 6.60
C PRO A 107 -9.75 4.83 6.95
N THR A 108 -9.22 4.56 8.13
CA THR A 108 -9.13 3.24 8.75
C THR A 108 -9.60 3.35 10.19
N TRP A 109 -10.41 2.38 10.64
CA TRP A 109 -11.01 2.40 11.98
C TRP A 109 -10.36 1.35 12.87
N PRO A 110 -10.02 1.67 14.13
CA PRO A 110 -9.46 0.72 15.07
C PRO A 110 -10.29 -0.56 15.17
N GLY A 111 -9.65 -1.72 15.04
CA GLY A 111 -10.30 -3.04 15.10
C GLY A 111 -11.12 -3.43 13.88
N SER A 112 -11.13 -2.62 12.82
CA SER A 112 -11.63 -3.04 11.50
C SER A 112 -10.68 -4.03 10.85
N LEU A 113 -11.18 -4.78 9.85
CA LEU A 113 -10.33 -5.69 9.07
C LEU A 113 -9.15 -4.95 8.42
N LEU A 114 -9.35 -3.72 7.92
CA LEU A 114 -8.31 -2.93 7.28
C LEU A 114 -7.23 -2.48 8.27
N ASP A 115 -7.62 -2.19 9.51
CA ASP A 115 -6.70 -1.86 10.61
C ASP A 115 -5.89 -3.10 11.02
N GLU A 116 -6.55 -4.22 11.33
CA GLU A 116 -5.88 -5.47 11.71
C GLU A 116 -4.91 -5.95 10.61
N MET A 117 -5.31 -5.81 9.34
CA MET A 117 -4.48 -6.08 8.19
C MET A 117 -3.24 -5.16 8.12
N SER A 118 -3.41 -3.85 8.35
CA SER A 118 -2.29 -2.90 8.32
C SER A 118 -1.29 -3.17 9.45
N GLN A 119 -1.80 -3.46 10.65
CA GLN A 119 -0.98 -3.80 11.82
C GLN A 119 -0.18 -5.10 11.59
N SER A 120 -0.86 -6.18 11.16
CA SER A 120 -0.21 -7.47 10.90
C SER A 120 0.86 -7.39 9.80
N ALA A 121 0.63 -6.61 8.74
CA ALA A 121 1.63 -6.38 7.70
C ALA A 121 2.90 -5.70 8.25
N VAL A 122 2.75 -4.63 9.03
CA VAL A 122 3.88 -3.92 9.66
C VAL A 122 4.62 -4.81 10.65
N MET A 123 3.89 -5.57 11.48
CA MET A 123 4.50 -6.49 12.43
C MET A 123 5.31 -7.58 11.73
N ARG A 124 4.75 -8.18 10.67
CA ARG A 124 5.47 -9.21 9.91
C ARG A 124 6.73 -8.64 9.24
N GLN A 125 6.67 -7.43 8.70
CA GLN A 125 7.83 -6.74 8.13
C GLN A 125 8.95 -6.52 9.17
N ILE A 126 8.58 -6.10 10.38
CA ILE A 126 9.53 -5.95 11.50
C ILE A 126 10.18 -7.29 11.87
N HIS A 127 9.39 -8.36 12.00
CA HIS A 127 9.91 -9.70 12.31
C HIS A 127 10.86 -10.20 11.22
N TRP A 128 10.48 -10.03 9.95
CA TRP A 128 11.32 -10.42 8.84
C TRP A 128 12.67 -9.69 8.80
N GLY A 129 12.66 -8.37 9.04
CA GLY A 129 13.90 -7.60 9.16
C GLY A 129 14.80 -8.14 10.29
N LYS A 130 14.21 -8.51 11.44
CA LYS A 130 14.95 -9.12 12.56
C LYS A 130 15.53 -10.50 12.19
N GLU A 131 14.74 -11.38 11.59
CA GLU A 131 15.17 -12.71 11.14
C GLU A 131 16.34 -12.62 10.17
N ARG A 132 16.33 -11.63 9.28
CA ARG A 132 17.39 -11.37 8.30
C ARG A 132 18.54 -10.51 8.84
N GLY A 133 18.42 -9.97 10.05
CA GLY A 133 19.45 -9.13 10.67
C GLY A 133 19.59 -7.72 10.05
N VAL A 134 18.63 -7.25 9.25
CA VAL A 134 18.68 -5.99 8.48
C VAL A 134 17.52 -5.06 8.88
N PRO A 135 17.49 -3.78 8.43
CA PRO A 135 16.30 -2.94 8.56
C PRO A 135 15.08 -3.56 7.84
N TRP A 136 13.87 -3.09 8.17
CA TRP A 136 12.63 -3.55 7.52
C TRP A 136 12.04 -2.47 6.60
N GLY A 137 10.97 -2.81 5.86
CA GLY A 137 10.36 -1.94 4.86
C GLY A 137 10.52 -2.49 3.44
N VAL A 138 10.22 -3.77 3.23
CA VAL A 138 10.24 -4.39 1.91
C VAL A 138 9.00 -3.97 1.14
N SER A 139 9.21 -3.41 -0.05
CA SER A 139 8.14 -3.03 -0.95
C SER A 139 8.67 -2.99 -2.39
N GLU A 140 7.80 -2.86 -3.38
CA GLU A 140 8.16 -2.53 -4.76
C GLU A 140 9.12 -1.35 -4.81
N SER A 141 10.23 -1.54 -5.52
CA SER A 141 11.29 -0.56 -5.55
C SER A 141 12.31 -0.84 -6.64
N GLY A 142 13.15 0.16 -6.88
CA GLY A 142 14.41 -0.03 -7.57
C GLY A 142 15.33 -0.96 -6.78
N TYR A 143 16.12 -1.79 -7.47
CA TYR A 143 17.10 -2.70 -6.86
C TYR A 143 18.44 -2.67 -7.59
N HIS A 144 19.48 -3.26 -6.98
CA HIS A 144 20.86 -3.14 -7.49
C HIS A 144 21.14 -4.12 -8.64
N ALA A 145 20.38 -3.96 -9.73
CA ALA A 145 20.63 -4.54 -11.03
C ALA A 145 20.38 -3.46 -12.09
N PHE A 146 20.99 -3.62 -13.27
CA PHE A 146 21.02 -2.58 -14.29
C PHE A 146 20.55 -3.12 -15.64
N ASP A 147 19.80 -2.30 -16.38
CA ASP A 147 19.57 -2.56 -17.81
C ASP A 147 20.82 -2.21 -18.65
N VAL A 148 20.68 -2.38 -19.97
CA VAL A 148 21.70 -2.04 -20.96
C VAL A 148 22.05 -0.55 -21.01
N GLN A 149 21.19 0.33 -20.47
CA GLN A 149 21.42 1.76 -20.35
C GLN A 149 21.92 2.18 -18.95
N HIS A 150 22.24 1.22 -18.08
CA HIS A 150 22.68 1.45 -16.71
C HIS A 150 21.62 2.10 -15.80
N ASN A 151 20.33 1.93 -16.09
CA ASN A 151 19.28 2.30 -15.14
C ASN A 151 19.04 1.16 -14.15
N TYR A 152 18.83 1.53 -12.88
CA TYR A 152 18.35 0.57 -11.88
C TYR A 152 17.06 -0.10 -12.35
N GLN A 153 17.00 -1.42 -12.18
CA GLN A 153 15.80 -2.20 -12.45
C GLN A 153 14.77 -2.03 -11.32
N TYR A 154 13.50 -2.23 -11.66
CA TYR A 154 12.37 -2.06 -10.73
C TYR A 154 11.50 -3.31 -10.72
N GLN A 155 11.10 -3.77 -9.54
CA GLN A 155 10.12 -4.84 -9.41
C GLN A 155 9.39 -4.80 -8.07
N ALA A 156 8.31 -5.58 -7.95
CA ALA A 156 7.64 -5.82 -6.67
C ALA A 156 8.46 -6.77 -5.79
N PHE A 157 8.66 -6.37 -4.53
CA PHE A 157 9.23 -7.19 -3.47
C PHE A 157 8.21 -7.34 -2.34
N GLY A 158 8.31 -8.42 -1.58
CA GLY A 158 7.50 -8.55 -0.38
C GLY A 158 8.01 -9.60 0.56
N VAL A 159 7.31 -9.75 1.68
CA VAL A 159 7.77 -10.58 2.80
C VAL A 159 7.09 -11.95 2.78
N PRO A 160 7.84 -13.05 2.99
CA PRO A 160 7.25 -14.38 3.13
C PRO A 160 6.17 -14.43 4.21
N GLY A 161 5.03 -15.03 3.89
CA GLY A 161 3.85 -15.09 4.75
C GLY A 161 2.81 -14.00 4.44
N LEU A 162 3.19 -12.88 3.80
CA LEU A 162 2.23 -11.85 3.38
C LEU A 162 1.83 -11.97 1.90
N GLY A 163 2.67 -12.57 1.05
CA GLY A 163 2.41 -12.67 -0.38
C GLY A 163 2.17 -14.10 -0.88
N LEU A 164 1.37 -14.23 -1.94
CA LEU A 164 1.16 -15.49 -2.67
C LEU A 164 2.31 -15.82 -3.64
N ARG A 165 3.05 -14.81 -4.10
CA ARG A 165 4.16 -14.98 -5.04
C ARG A 165 5.21 -15.95 -4.46
N ARG A 166 5.69 -16.88 -5.28
CA ARG A 166 6.79 -17.78 -4.91
C ARG A 166 8.13 -17.02 -4.97
N GLY A 167 9.09 -17.44 -4.14
CA GLY A 167 10.45 -16.86 -4.14
C GLY A 167 10.57 -15.51 -3.43
N LEU A 168 9.57 -15.09 -2.63
CA LEU A 168 9.64 -13.83 -1.87
C LEU A 168 10.82 -13.78 -0.88
N ALA A 169 11.38 -14.93 -0.52
CA ALA A 169 12.54 -15.02 0.35
C ALA A 169 13.87 -14.87 -0.40
N ASP A 170 13.86 -14.89 -1.73
CA ASP A 170 15.09 -14.93 -2.55
C ASP A 170 15.77 -13.57 -2.61
N ASP A 171 14.98 -12.51 -2.58
CA ASP A 171 15.41 -11.11 -2.57
C ASP A 171 15.23 -10.47 -1.19
N MET A 172 16.14 -9.57 -0.83
CA MET A 172 15.99 -8.73 0.37
C MET A 172 16.30 -7.28 0.03
N VAL A 173 15.31 -6.55 -0.46
CA VAL A 173 15.41 -5.14 -0.83
C VAL A 173 14.53 -4.32 0.10
N VAL A 174 15.13 -3.35 0.78
CA VAL A 174 14.47 -2.50 1.77
C VAL A 174 14.31 -1.10 1.21
N ALA A 175 13.06 -0.67 1.05
CA ALA A 175 12.70 0.64 0.52
C ALA A 175 12.30 1.58 1.67
N PRO A 176 13.04 2.68 1.93
CA PRO A 176 12.74 3.58 3.04
C PRO A 176 11.32 4.16 3.03
N TYR A 177 10.74 4.42 1.85
CA TYR A 177 9.37 4.96 1.74
C TYR A 177 8.33 4.02 2.35
N ALA A 178 8.53 2.70 2.31
CA ALA A 178 7.68 1.71 2.95
C ALA A 178 7.69 1.82 4.48
N THR A 179 8.86 2.16 5.06
CA THR A 179 8.97 2.47 6.48
C THR A 179 8.28 3.80 6.81
N LEU A 180 8.38 4.79 5.91
CA LEU A 180 7.65 6.06 6.06
C LEU A 180 6.13 5.86 6.04
N LEU A 181 5.60 5.00 5.16
CA LEU A 181 4.18 4.62 5.19
C LEU A 181 3.77 4.02 6.54
N ALA A 182 4.63 3.19 7.14
CA ALA A 182 4.38 2.58 8.43
C ALA A 182 4.33 3.57 9.62
N LEU A 183 4.68 4.84 9.42
CA LEU A 183 4.44 5.89 10.42
C LEU A 183 2.95 6.01 10.78
N MET A 184 2.04 5.74 9.83
CA MET A 184 0.59 5.78 10.07
C MET A 184 0.10 4.65 11.00
N VAL A 185 0.93 3.63 11.24
CA VAL A 185 0.54 2.40 11.95
C VAL A 185 1.34 2.23 13.25
N SER A 186 2.67 2.38 13.17
CA SER A 186 3.59 2.24 14.31
C SER A 186 4.67 3.33 14.28
N PRO A 187 4.34 4.59 14.64
CA PRO A 187 5.21 5.74 14.49
C PRO A 187 6.59 5.55 15.12
N GLN A 188 6.64 5.06 16.36
CA GLN A 188 7.89 4.92 17.12
C GLN A 188 8.84 3.91 16.45
N ARG A 189 8.33 2.74 16.07
CA ARG A 189 9.13 1.69 15.42
C ARG A 189 9.59 2.10 14.02
N ALA A 190 8.73 2.81 13.28
CA ALA A 190 9.09 3.36 11.98
C ALA A 190 10.22 4.40 12.11
N CYS A 191 10.14 5.33 13.07
CA CYS A 191 11.21 6.29 13.35
C CYS A 191 12.54 5.60 13.70
N GLU A 192 12.54 4.62 14.59
CA GLU A 192 13.73 3.84 14.95
C GLU A 192 14.37 3.18 13.72
N ASN A 193 13.54 2.59 12.85
CA ASN A 193 14.01 1.95 11.62
C ASN A 193 14.55 2.98 10.61
N LEU A 194 13.91 4.14 10.47
CA LEU A 194 14.40 5.23 9.61
C LEU A 194 15.75 5.76 10.08
N PHE A 195 15.99 5.89 11.40
CA PHE A 195 17.32 6.23 11.92
C PHE A 195 18.36 5.16 11.59
N ARG A 196 18.00 3.88 11.65
CA ARG A 196 18.89 2.78 11.25
C ARG A 196 19.19 2.82 9.75
N LEU A 197 18.18 3.03 8.92
CA LEU A 197 18.34 3.21 7.47
C LEU A 197 19.25 4.40 7.14
N GLN A 198 19.06 5.54 7.81
CA GLN A 198 19.93 6.70 7.62
C GLN A 198 21.39 6.39 8.00
N LYS A 199 21.63 5.69 9.12
CA LYS A 199 22.98 5.24 9.51
C LYS A 199 23.60 4.28 8.48
N ASN A 200 22.77 3.53 7.75
CA ASN A 200 23.18 2.67 6.65
C ASN A 200 23.33 3.42 5.31
N GLY A 201 23.36 4.76 5.30
CA GLY A 201 23.57 5.55 4.09
C GLY A 201 22.34 5.68 3.19
N ALA A 202 21.14 5.36 3.68
CA ALA A 202 19.90 5.44 2.90
C ALA A 202 19.45 6.87 2.55
N ARG A 203 20.15 7.91 2.99
CA ARG A 203 19.75 9.31 2.82
C ARG A 203 20.68 10.03 1.86
N GLY A 204 20.11 10.73 0.89
CA GLY A 204 20.79 11.61 -0.04
C GLY A 204 20.15 13.00 -0.11
N GLU A 205 20.34 13.68 -1.23
CA GLU A 205 19.94 15.07 -1.47
C GLU A 205 18.42 15.29 -1.31
N TYR A 206 17.60 14.46 -1.97
CA TYR A 206 16.13 14.58 -1.93
C TYR A 206 15.47 13.74 -0.85
N GLY A 207 16.17 13.51 0.27
CA GLY A 207 15.70 12.64 1.34
C GLY A 207 16.18 11.21 1.17
N PHE A 208 15.35 10.23 1.54
CA PHE A 208 15.75 8.84 1.43
C PHE A 208 15.85 8.40 -0.04
N TYR A 209 16.92 7.69 -0.37
CA TYR A 209 17.09 6.97 -1.62
C TYR A 209 16.03 5.88 -1.77
N GLU A 210 15.92 5.39 -2.99
CA GLU A 210 14.96 4.38 -3.40
C GLU A 210 14.99 3.11 -2.54
N ALA A 211 16.17 2.50 -2.37
CA ALA A 211 16.30 1.27 -1.61
C ALA A 211 17.73 0.96 -1.14
N LEU A 212 17.83 0.02 -0.19
CA LEU A 212 19.04 -0.72 0.14
C LEU A 212 18.82 -2.20 -0.23
N ASP A 213 19.65 -2.72 -1.11
CA ASP A 213 19.60 -4.10 -1.57
C ASP A 213 20.60 -4.96 -0.78
N TYR A 214 20.08 -5.92 -0.02
CA TYR A 214 20.84 -6.87 0.80
C TYR A 214 20.96 -8.25 0.14
N THR A 215 20.59 -8.36 -1.14
CA THR A 215 20.48 -9.66 -1.83
C THR A 215 21.86 -10.20 -2.19
N PRO A 216 22.31 -11.35 -1.64
CA PRO A 216 23.70 -11.80 -1.76
C PRO A 216 24.20 -11.95 -3.20
N SER A 217 23.35 -12.38 -4.13
CA SER A 217 23.70 -12.56 -5.55
C SER A 217 23.98 -11.26 -6.30
N ARG A 218 23.60 -10.10 -5.73
CA ARG A 218 23.78 -8.76 -6.33
C ARG A 218 24.89 -7.94 -5.67
N LEU A 219 25.61 -8.53 -4.70
CA LEU A 219 26.62 -7.85 -3.92
C LEU A 219 28.03 -8.28 -4.32
N ALA A 220 28.96 -7.32 -4.32
CA ALA A 220 30.38 -7.61 -4.44
C ALA A 220 30.89 -8.33 -3.17
N THR A 221 32.01 -9.05 -3.28
CA THR A 221 32.60 -9.75 -2.14
C THR A 221 32.90 -8.78 -0.99
N GLY A 222 32.37 -9.08 0.20
CA GLY A 222 32.55 -8.27 1.41
C GLY A 222 31.57 -7.08 1.54
N GLN A 223 30.75 -6.81 0.53
CA GLN A 223 29.71 -5.80 0.58
C GLN A 223 28.49 -6.34 1.36
N LEU A 224 28.01 -5.59 2.35
CA LEU A 224 26.85 -5.98 3.16
C LEU A 224 25.52 -5.65 2.49
N TYR A 225 25.48 -4.57 1.72
CA TYR A 225 24.34 -4.12 0.93
C TYR A 225 24.79 -3.09 -0.11
N ALA A 226 23.95 -2.85 -1.12
CA ALA A 226 24.12 -1.79 -2.09
C ALA A 226 23.03 -0.74 -1.94
N VAL A 227 23.39 0.55 -2.05
CA VAL A 227 22.43 1.65 -2.04
C VAL A 227 21.97 1.89 -3.47
N VAL A 228 20.66 1.90 -3.69
CA VAL A 228 20.02 2.24 -4.97
C VAL A 228 19.86 3.75 -5.03
N GLN A 229 20.86 4.45 -5.57
CA GLN A 229 20.94 5.91 -5.55
C GLN A 229 20.04 6.57 -6.60
N SER A 230 18.74 6.41 -6.42
CA SER A 230 17.71 7.07 -7.23
C SER A 230 16.56 7.54 -6.34
N TRP A 231 15.65 8.34 -6.91
CA TRP A 231 14.42 8.78 -6.26
C TRP A 231 13.26 8.64 -7.24
N MET A 232 12.19 7.99 -6.81
CA MET A 232 10.95 7.94 -7.57
C MET A 232 9.94 8.95 -7.02
N ALA A 233 9.34 9.73 -7.92
CA ALA A 233 8.41 10.79 -7.54
C ALA A 233 7.23 10.29 -6.69
N HIS A 234 6.68 9.11 -7.01
CA HIS A 234 5.57 8.53 -6.28
C HIS A 234 5.99 8.04 -4.88
N HIS A 235 7.17 7.43 -4.73
CA HIS A 235 7.71 7.05 -3.42
C HIS A 235 7.95 8.27 -2.52
N GLN A 236 8.51 9.35 -3.07
CA GLN A 236 8.68 10.61 -2.33
C GLN A 236 7.33 11.26 -1.99
N GLY A 237 6.37 11.26 -2.93
CA GLY A 237 5.02 11.75 -2.69
C GLY A 237 4.31 11.02 -1.56
N MET A 238 4.34 9.68 -1.58
CA MET A 238 3.80 8.83 -0.52
C MET A 238 4.49 9.08 0.83
N ALA A 239 5.83 9.21 0.83
CA ALA A 239 6.60 9.53 2.03
C ALA A 239 6.17 10.87 2.65
N PHE A 240 6.06 11.93 1.85
CA PHE A 240 5.60 13.23 2.34
C PHE A 240 4.17 13.18 2.84
N GLN A 241 3.29 12.45 2.15
CA GLN A 241 1.90 12.31 2.57
C GLN A 241 1.78 11.52 3.88
N ALA A 242 2.59 10.47 4.09
CA ALA A 242 2.63 9.74 5.36
C ALA A 242 3.11 10.63 6.52
N LEU A 243 4.13 11.45 6.29
CA LEU A 243 4.60 12.43 7.28
C LEU A 243 3.51 13.45 7.59
N ALA A 244 2.87 14.02 6.57
CA ALA A 244 1.77 14.97 6.73
C ALA A 244 0.58 14.32 7.45
N HIS A 245 0.28 13.05 7.17
CA HIS A 245 -0.79 12.30 7.83
C HIS A 245 -0.56 12.24 9.35
N VAL A 246 0.67 11.97 9.80
CA VAL A 246 0.97 11.88 11.23
C VAL A 246 1.15 13.25 11.88
N LEU A 247 1.81 14.19 11.21
CA LEU A 247 2.17 15.49 11.80
C LEU A 247 1.03 16.51 11.77
N LEU A 248 0.09 16.37 10.84
CA LEU A 248 -1.01 17.32 10.60
C LEU A 248 -2.39 16.70 10.82
N ASP A 249 -2.47 15.56 11.51
CA ASP A 249 -3.72 14.88 11.86
C ASP A 249 -4.57 14.48 10.62
N ALA A 250 -3.94 13.75 9.70
CA ALA A 250 -4.57 13.09 8.55
C ALA A 250 -5.44 13.99 7.64
N PRO A 251 -4.93 15.14 7.14
CA PRO A 251 -5.77 16.11 6.40
C PRO A 251 -6.32 15.57 5.07
N MET A 252 -5.64 14.62 4.44
CA MET A 252 -6.14 14.00 3.21
C MET A 252 -7.28 13.03 3.47
N THR A 253 -7.28 12.36 4.61
CA THR A 253 -8.39 11.52 5.07
C THR A 253 -9.61 12.36 5.38
N GLU A 254 -9.43 13.52 6.03
CA GLU A 254 -10.51 14.49 6.25
C GLU A 254 -11.10 14.98 4.92
N ARG A 255 -10.25 15.35 3.95
CA ARG A 255 -10.69 15.75 2.61
C ARG A 255 -11.40 14.63 1.86
N PHE A 256 -10.96 13.39 2.01
CA PHE A 256 -11.63 12.25 1.43
C PHE A 256 -13.06 12.12 2.01
N MET A 257 -13.19 12.24 3.34
CA MET A 257 -14.47 12.12 4.02
C MET A 257 -15.36 13.36 3.95
N SER A 258 -14.88 14.49 3.44
CA SER A 258 -15.73 15.66 3.18
C SER A 258 -16.54 15.55 1.88
N SER A 259 -16.16 14.61 1.00
CA SER A 259 -16.94 14.30 -0.20
C SER A 259 -18.24 13.56 0.17
N THR A 260 -19.39 14.16 -0.18
CA THR A 260 -20.72 13.55 0.04
C THR A 260 -20.86 12.22 -0.70
N VAL A 261 -20.26 12.11 -1.87
CA VAL A 261 -20.21 10.88 -2.67
C VAL A 261 -19.49 9.76 -1.89
N PHE A 262 -18.34 10.07 -1.28
CA PHE A 262 -17.57 9.06 -0.55
C PHE A 262 -18.20 8.71 0.80
N LEU A 263 -18.81 9.68 1.48
CA LEU A 263 -19.58 9.45 2.70
C LEU A 263 -20.70 8.41 2.50
N SER A 264 -21.38 8.46 1.34
CA SER A 264 -22.46 7.51 1.02
C SER A 264 -22.00 6.05 0.95
N ALA A 265 -20.71 5.81 0.65
CA ALA A 265 -20.10 4.50 0.56
C ALA A 265 -19.27 4.11 1.80
N SER A 266 -19.25 4.94 2.84
CA SER A 266 -18.40 4.75 4.04
C SER A 266 -18.63 3.43 4.79
N LEU A 267 -19.81 2.82 4.66
CA LEU A 267 -20.10 1.51 5.25
C LEU A 267 -19.17 0.40 4.73
N LEU A 268 -18.58 0.55 3.55
CA LEU A 268 -17.61 -0.40 2.99
C LEU A 268 -16.39 -0.62 3.90
N PHE A 269 -16.02 0.40 4.67
CA PHE A 269 -14.92 0.33 5.62
C PHE A 269 -15.24 -0.47 6.87
N THR A 270 -16.53 -0.58 7.21
CA THR A 270 -17.02 -1.23 8.44
C THR A 270 -17.21 -2.75 8.28
N GLY A 271 -16.80 -3.32 7.15
CA GLY A 271 -16.97 -4.74 6.80
C GLY A 271 -16.61 -5.67 7.95
N ALA A 272 -17.65 -6.20 8.59
CA ALA A 272 -17.64 -7.03 9.78
C ALA A 272 -16.71 -8.24 9.66
N ARG A 273 -16.16 -8.68 10.81
CA ARG A 273 -15.63 -10.03 11.00
C ARG A 273 -16.70 -11.04 10.54
N ALA A 274 -16.58 -11.55 9.33
CA ALA A 274 -17.31 -12.74 8.93
C ALA A 274 -16.73 -13.92 9.74
N GLY A 275 -17.42 -14.28 10.84
CA GLY A 275 -17.24 -15.55 11.53
C GLY A 275 -16.04 -15.66 12.48
N CYS A 276 -16.15 -15.07 13.68
CA CYS A 276 -15.55 -15.69 14.85
C CYS A 276 -16.49 -15.46 16.04
N GLY A 277 -17.26 -16.49 16.39
CA GLY A 277 -18.10 -16.48 17.59
C GLY A 277 -17.23 -16.21 18.81
N ARG A 278 -17.40 -15.05 19.44
CA ARG A 278 -16.98 -14.84 20.82
C ARG A 278 -18.23 -14.83 21.67
N SER A 279 -18.28 -15.83 22.55
CA SER A 279 -19.17 -15.91 23.69
C SER A 279 -19.21 -14.58 24.43
N VAL A 280 -20.42 -14.08 24.66
CA VAL A 280 -20.71 -13.00 25.60
C VAL A 280 -20.13 -13.40 26.96
N GLN A 281 -19.08 -12.73 27.41
CA GLN A 281 -18.71 -12.72 28.83
C GLN A 281 -19.19 -11.41 29.43
N SER A 282 -20.01 -11.58 30.46
CA SER A 282 -20.62 -10.59 31.33
C SER A 282 -19.63 -9.54 31.85
N ALA A 283 -20.07 -8.29 31.86
CA ALA A 283 -19.40 -7.19 32.54
C ALA A 283 -19.29 -7.47 34.05
N PRO A 284 -18.19 -7.09 34.72
CA PRO A 284 -18.16 -6.97 36.16
C PRO A 284 -18.75 -5.62 36.57
N SER A 285 -19.72 -5.68 37.48
CA SER A 285 -20.23 -4.55 38.25
C SER A 285 -19.12 -4.03 39.17
N PHE A 286 -18.81 -2.73 39.10
CA PHE A 286 -18.46 -1.87 40.23
C PHE A 286 -18.74 -0.42 39.86
#